data_AF-A0A2P4X5S8-F1
#
_entry.id   AF-A0A2P4X5S8-F1
#
_cell.length_a   1.000
_cell.length_b   1.000
_cell.length_c   1.000
_cell.angle_alpha   90.00
_cell.angle_beta   90.00
_cell.angle_gamma   90.00
#
_symmetry.space_group_name_H-M   'P 1'
#
loop_
_entity.id
_entity.type
_entity.pdbx_description
1 polymer ?
#
loop_
_entity_poly.entity_id
_entity_poly.type
_entity_poly.pdbx_seq_one_letter_code
_entity_poly.pdbx_strand_id
1 'polypeptide(L)'
;MTLGGFVLDEQGEEDLLREALQTVRDQGFRMQRAVDAGDQAAVLKHAAEVLRELRTSLLSPKNYYQLYMLVMDELRHFESYVEEQQQKGASMRVLYERVQSSGNVLPRLYLLVTVGSVYIKSREAPARDVLTDLVEMTKGVQYPLRG
;
A
#
# COMPACT_ATOMS: atom_id res chain seq x y z
N MET A 1 -15.87 -28.15 10.91
CA MET A 1 -16.99 -27.34 10.39
C MET A 1 -16.42 -26.40 9.35
N THR A 2 -16.48 -26.79 8.08
CA THR A 2 -16.06 -25.96 6.96
C THR A 2 -17.01 -24.78 6.87
N LEU A 3 -16.53 -23.59 7.19
CA LEU A 3 -17.23 -22.34 6.89
C LEU A 3 -17.48 -22.35 5.38
N GLY A 4 -18.73 -22.57 4.97
CA GLY A 4 -19.15 -22.33 3.60
C GLY A 4 -18.80 -20.88 3.29
N GLY A 5 -17.79 -20.67 2.45
CA GLY A 5 -17.36 -19.35 2.05
C GLY A 5 -18.58 -18.63 1.49
N PHE A 6 -18.85 -17.43 2.00
CA PHE A 6 -19.79 -16.53 1.36
C PHE A 6 -19.23 -16.20 -0.03
N VAL A 7 -19.75 -16.86 -1.05
CA VAL A 7 -19.40 -16.63 -2.45
C VAL A 7 -20.40 -15.59 -2.95
N LEU A 8 -19.90 -14.41 -3.31
CA LEU A 8 -20.69 -13.41 -4.02
C LEU A 8 -21.12 -13.99 -5.37
N ASP A 9 -22.33 -13.65 -5.80
CA ASP A 9 -22.70 -13.83 -7.20
C ASP A 9 -21.91 -12.86 -8.09
N GLU A 10 -21.93 -13.06 -9.41
CA GLU A 10 -21.18 -12.23 -10.35
C GLU A 10 -21.50 -10.74 -10.18
N GLN A 11 -22.78 -10.41 -9.96
CA GLN A 11 -23.23 -9.04 -9.74
C GLN A 11 -22.67 -8.45 -8.45
N GLY A 12 -22.73 -9.19 -7.33
CA GLY A 12 -22.20 -8.74 -6.05
C GLY A 12 -20.68 -8.57 -6.08
N GLU A 13 -19.97 -9.41 -6.82
CA GLU A 13 -18.52 -9.25 -7.03
C GLU A 13 -18.20 -7.99 -7.86
N GLU A 14 -18.97 -7.73 -8.93
CA GLU A 14 -18.82 -6.51 -9.74
C GLU A 14 -19.09 -5.23 -8.95
N ASP A 15 -20.13 -5.24 -8.12
CA ASP A 15 -20.49 -4.09 -7.27
C ASP A 15 -19.42 -3.84 -6.21
N LEU A 16 -18.89 -4.90 -5.59
CA LEU A 16 -17.77 -4.81 -4.66
C LEU A 16 -16.52 -4.25 -5.34
N LEU A 17 -16.19 -4.73 -6.54
CA LEU A 17 -15.06 -4.20 -7.32
C LEU A 17 -15.26 -2.71 -7.61
N ARG A 18 -16.47 -2.30 -8.03
CA ARG A 18 -16.78 -0.91 -8.34
C ARG A 18 -16.58 0.00 -7.11
N GLU A 19 -17.06 -0.43 -5.95
CA GLU A 19 -16.90 0.31 -4.69
C GLU A 19 -15.43 0.42 -4.26
N ALA A 20 -14.68 -0.68 -4.36
CA ALA A 20 -13.25 -0.69 -4.04
C ALA A 20 -12.47 0.24 -4.98
N LEU A 21 -12.72 0.18 -6.29
CA LEU A 21 -12.09 1.06 -7.28
C LEU A 21 -12.42 2.54 -7.02
N GLN A 22 -13.67 2.85 -6.67
CA GLN A 22 -14.08 4.21 -6.33
C GLN A 22 -13.36 4.69 -5.06
N THR A 23 -13.29 3.86 -4.03
CA THR A 23 -12.57 4.17 -2.79
C THR A 23 -11.09 4.46 -3.05
N VAL A 24 -10.43 3.67 -3.90
CA VAL A 24 -9.03 3.90 -4.29
C VAL A 24 -8.88 5.26 -4.97
N ARG A 25 -9.77 5.64 -5.90
CA ARG A 25 -9.71 6.94 -6.58
C ARG A 25 -9.91 8.10 -5.61
N ASP A 26 -10.89 7.99 -4.72
CA ASP A 26 -11.20 9.04 -3.76
C ASP A 26 -10.05 9.26 -2.76
N GLN A 27 -9.46 8.16 -2.27
CA GLN A 27 -8.32 8.24 -1.35
C GLN A 27 -7.04 8.68 -2.07
N GLY A 28 -6.82 8.24 -3.32
CA GLY A 28 -5.71 8.71 -4.16
C GLY A 28 -5.76 10.21 -4.42
N PHE A 29 -6.95 10.74 -4.74
CA PHE A 29 -7.15 12.19 -4.89
C PHE A 29 -6.87 12.94 -3.58
N ARG A 30 -7.38 12.44 -2.45
CA ARG A 30 -7.11 13.05 -1.13
C ARG A 30 -5.64 13.00 -0.74
N MET A 31 -4.94 11.91 -1.09
CA MET A 31 -3.50 11.77 -0.89
C MET A 31 -2.74 12.86 -1.65
N GLN A 32 -3.03 13.07 -2.93
CA GLN A 32 -2.38 14.12 -3.74
C GLN A 32 -2.65 15.53 -3.17
N ARG A 33 -3.89 15.83 -2.74
CA ARG A 33 -4.17 17.10 -2.07
C ARG A 33 -3.42 17.26 -0.75
N ALA A 34 -3.21 16.18 0.00
CA ALA A 34 -2.41 16.21 1.22
C ALA A 34 -0.92 16.45 0.92
N VAL A 35 -0.42 15.94 -0.22
CA VAL A 35 0.93 16.25 -0.71
C VAL A 35 1.06 17.75 -0.99
N ASP A 36 0.11 18.33 -1.72
CA ASP A 36 0.10 19.77 -2.04
C ASP A 36 0.05 20.65 -0.78
N ALA A 37 -0.70 20.19 0.24
CA ALA A 37 -0.82 20.88 1.52
C ALA A 37 0.38 20.68 2.47
N GLY A 38 1.32 19.78 2.12
CA GLY A 38 2.46 19.43 2.99
C GLY A 38 2.08 18.63 4.25
N ASP A 39 0.89 18.05 4.30
CA ASP A 39 0.42 17.26 5.45
C ASP A 39 0.86 15.80 5.32
N GLN A 40 2.07 15.51 5.78
CA GLN A 40 2.63 14.16 5.76
C GLN A 40 1.75 13.12 6.46
N ALA A 41 1.10 13.47 7.57
CA ALA A 41 0.28 12.51 8.31
C ALA A 41 -0.95 12.10 7.50
N ALA A 42 -1.59 13.07 6.84
CA ALA A 42 -2.69 12.81 5.93
C ALA A 42 -2.25 12.01 4.69
N VAL A 43 -1.08 12.30 4.10
CA VAL A 43 -0.53 11.51 2.97
C VAL A 43 -0.41 10.04 3.35
N LEU A 44 0.26 9.73 4.47
CA LEU A 44 0.47 8.35 4.93
C LEU A 44 -0.86 7.65 5.25
N LYS A 45 -1.81 8.37 5.84
CA LYS A 45 -3.16 7.86 6.13
C LYS A 45 -3.88 7.48 4.84
N HIS A 46 -3.92 8.36 3.84
CA HIS A 46 -4.64 8.10 2.59
C HIS A 46 -3.97 6.99 1.76
N ALA A 47 -2.64 6.92 1.74
CA ALA A 47 -1.90 5.80 1.14
C ALA A 47 -2.26 4.45 1.81
N ALA A 48 -2.35 4.42 3.14
CA ALA A 48 -2.74 3.23 3.87
C ALA A 48 -4.19 2.80 3.59
N GLU A 49 -5.13 3.76 3.41
CA GLU A 49 -6.52 3.47 3.04
C GLU A 49 -6.64 2.95 1.60
N VAL A 50 -5.87 3.48 0.64
CA VAL A 50 -5.77 2.92 -0.73
C VAL A 50 -5.36 1.45 -0.68
N LEU A 51 -4.30 1.14 0.06
CA LEU A 51 -3.77 -0.22 0.21
C LEU A 51 -4.69 -1.15 1.00
N ARG A 52 -5.62 -0.59 1.79
CA ARG A 52 -6.56 -1.37 2.60
C ARG A 52 -7.52 -2.17 1.72
N GLU A 53 -7.85 -1.67 0.53
CA GLU A 53 -8.76 -2.34 -0.41
C GLU A 53 -8.21 -3.69 -0.90
N LEU A 54 -6.88 -3.86 -0.95
CA LEU A 54 -6.23 -5.14 -1.29
C LEU A 54 -6.45 -6.23 -0.22
N ARG A 55 -7.04 -5.90 0.93
CA ARG A 55 -7.36 -6.87 1.98
C ARG A 55 -8.66 -7.62 1.71
N THR A 56 -9.34 -7.41 0.59
CA THR A 56 -10.50 -8.21 0.22
C THR A 56 -10.12 -9.65 -0.09
N SER A 57 -10.99 -10.60 0.24
CA SER A 57 -10.90 -12.03 -0.12
C SER A 57 -12.02 -12.44 -1.08
N LEU A 58 -12.90 -11.51 -1.44
CA LEU A 58 -14.16 -11.79 -2.11
C LEU A 58 -14.07 -11.59 -3.62
N LEU A 59 -12.97 -11.02 -4.11
CA LEU A 59 -12.73 -10.86 -5.54
C LEU A 59 -12.05 -12.10 -6.12
N SER A 60 -12.51 -12.51 -7.29
CA SER A 60 -11.81 -13.42 -8.18
C SER A 60 -10.43 -12.88 -8.55
N PRO A 61 -9.47 -13.74 -8.95
CA PRO A 61 -8.13 -13.30 -9.33
C PRO A 61 -8.11 -12.21 -10.43
N LYS A 62 -9.06 -12.27 -11.38
CA LYS A 62 -9.19 -11.28 -12.45
C LYS A 62 -9.56 -9.90 -11.90
N ASN A 63 -10.60 -9.83 -11.08
CA ASN A 63 -11.09 -8.57 -10.51
C ASN A 63 -10.12 -8.02 -9.45
N TYR A 64 -9.49 -8.90 -8.68
CA TYR A 64 -8.43 -8.52 -7.76
C TYR A 64 -7.24 -7.90 -8.51
N TYR A 65 -6.83 -8.47 -9.64
CA TYR A 65 -5.76 -7.90 -10.48
C TYR A 65 -6.12 -6.51 -11.01
N GLN A 66 -7.38 -6.28 -11.40
CA GLN A 66 -7.84 -4.96 -11.82
C GLN A 66 -7.75 -3.93 -10.69
N LEU A 67 -8.18 -4.30 -9.47
CA LEU A 67 -8.02 -3.45 -8.28
C LEU A 67 -6.55 -3.18 -7.98
N TYR A 68 -5.71 -4.22 -8.05
CA TYR A 68 -4.27 -4.13 -7.84
C TYR A 68 -3.61 -3.13 -8.79
N MET A 69 -3.91 -3.18 -10.08
CA MET A 69 -3.34 -2.24 -11.06
C MET A 69 -3.63 -0.77 -10.68
N LEU A 70 -4.87 -0.47 -10.30
CA LEU A 70 -5.23 0.89 -9.89
C LEU A 70 -4.54 1.30 -8.57
N VAL A 71 -4.46 0.39 -7.60
CA VAL A 71 -3.75 0.66 -6.33
C VAL A 71 -2.27 0.94 -6.60
N MET A 72 -1.63 0.19 -7.49
CA MET A 72 -0.23 0.42 -7.87
C MET A 72 -0.03 1.75 -8.59
N ASP A 73 -0.99 2.18 -9.41
CA ASP A 73 -0.94 3.50 -10.05
C ASP A 73 -0.94 4.62 -8.99
N GLU A 74 -1.79 4.53 -7.97
CA GLU A 74 -1.78 5.50 -6.86
C GLU A 74 -0.51 5.40 -6.00
N LEU A 75 -0.01 4.18 -5.78
CA LEU A 75 1.22 3.97 -5.00
C LEU A 75 2.46 4.59 -5.69
N ARG A 76 2.46 4.72 -7.01
CA ARG A 76 3.51 5.48 -7.73
C ARG A 76 3.52 6.96 -7.35
N HIS A 77 2.35 7.58 -7.17
CA HIS A 77 2.28 8.96 -6.67
C HIS A 77 2.86 9.06 -5.25
N PHE A 78 2.60 8.07 -4.40
CA PHE A 78 3.20 8.00 -3.08
C PHE A 78 4.72 7.82 -3.15
N GLU A 79 5.25 6.95 -4.03
CA GLU A 79 6.70 6.81 -4.25
C GLU A 79 7.33 8.15 -4.66
N SER A 80 6.74 8.87 -5.61
CA SER A 80 7.22 10.19 -6.02
C SER A 80 7.25 11.18 -4.87
N TYR A 81 6.21 11.19 -4.02
CA TYR A 81 6.23 12.00 -2.79
C TYR A 81 7.41 11.63 -1.87
N VAL A 82 7.67 10.34 -1.66
CA VAL A 82 8.78 9.89 -0.81
C VAL A 82 10.14 10.31 -1.39
N GLU A 83 10.33 10.18 -2.70
CA GLU A 83 11.54 10.65 -3.40
C GLU A 83 11.73 12.17 -3.24
N GLU A 84 10.66 12.96 -3.37
CA GLU A 84 10.73 14.40 -3.14
C GLU A 84 11.09 14.75 -1.68
N GLN A 85 10.54 14.04 -0.69
CA GLN A 85 10.89 14.26 0.71
C GLN A 85 12.37 13.95 0.95
N GLN A 86 12.88 12.87 0.36
CA GLN A 86 14.29 12.50 0.42
C GLN A 86 15.16 13.61 -0.18
N GLN A 87 14.81 14.13 -1.36
CA GLN A 87 15.52 15.23 -2.01
C GLN A 87 15.51 16.53 -1.17
N LYS A 88 14.43 16.76 -0.41
CA LYS A 88 14.31 17.87 0.56
C LYS A 88 15.11 17.63 1.85
N GLY A 89 15.80 16.49 1.98
CA GLY A 89 16.64 16.15 3.12
C GLY A 89 15.90 15.48 4.28
N ALA A 90 14.68 14.98 4.07
CA ALA A 90 13.99 14.19 5.07
C ALA A 90 14.73 12.86 5.31
N SER A 91 14.86 12.45 6.58
CA SER A 91 15.50 11.17 6.90
C SER A 91 14.62 10.00 6.49
N MET A 92 15.15 9.14 5.60
CA MET A 92 14.45 7.93 5.16
C MET A 92 14.25 6.93 6.29
N ARG A 93 15.19 6.89 7.25
CA ARG A 93 15.03 6.09 8.47
C ARG A 93 13.76 6.44 9.24
N VAL A 94 13.55 7.73 9.51
CA VAL A 94 12.39 8.21 10.28
C VAL A 94 11.10 7.91 9.52
N LEU A 95 11.10 8.07 8.20
CA LEU A 95 9.94 7.75 7.38
C LEU A 95 9.66 6.24 7.35
N TYR A 96 10.70 5.41 7.27
CA TYR A 96 10.62 3.96 7.33
C TYR A 96 10.03 3.49 8.67
N GLU A 97 10.49 4.04 9.80
CA GLU A 97 9.92 3.78 11.13
C GLU A 97 8.45 4.25 11.24
N ARG A 98 8.10 5.39 10.64
CA ARG A 98 6.72 5.90 10.65
C ARG A 98 5.74 4.96 9.94
N VAL A 99 6.08 4.44 8.76
CA VAL A 99 5.17 3.55 8.02
C VAL A 99 4.95 2.20 8.73
N GLN A 100 5.86 1.77 9.62
CA GLN A 100 5.68 0.58 10.45
C GLN A 100 4.50 0.70 11.43
N SER A 101 4.08 1.91 11.77
CA SER A 101 2.94 2.13 12.68
C SER A 101 1.58 1.73 12.08
N SER A 102 1.51 1.47 10.77
CA SER A 102 0.28 1.00 10.12
C SER A 102 -0.20 -0.32 10.71
N GLY A 103 -1.39 -0.37 11.29
CA GLY A 103 -1.86 -1.54 12.06
C GLY A 103 -2.09 -2.82 11.23
N ASN A 104 -2.33 -2.69 9.92
CA ASN A 104 -2.60 -3.83 9.05
C ASN A 104 -1.34 -4.28 8.31
N VAL A 105 -1.05 -5.58 8.33
CA VAL A 105 0.18 -6.15 7.75
C VAL A 105 0.33 -5.86 6.24
N LEU A 106 -0.74 -6.02 5.45
CA LEU A 106 -0.65 -5.84 4.00
C LEU A 106 -0.37 -4.37 3.60
N PRO A 107 -1.15 -3.37 4.05
CA PRO A 107 -0.78 -1.97 3.83
C PRO A 107 0.60 -1.61 4.36
N ARG A 108 0.98 -2.10 5.54
CA ARG A 108 2.31 -1.85 6.12
C ARG A 108 3.42 -2.34 5.19
N LEU A 109 3.29 -3.53 4.62
CA LEU A 109 4.29 -4.10 3.72
C LEU A 109 4.46 -3.28 2.45
N TYR A 110 3.37 -2.91 1.77
CA TYR A 110 3.47 -2.08 0.57
C TYR A 110 4.11 -0.72 0.88
N LEU A 111 3.72 -0.06 1.99
CA LEU A 111 4.35 1.19 2.40
C LEU A 111 5.84 1.00 2.72
N LEU A 112 6.20 -0.08 3.42
CA LEU A 112 7.60 -0.39 3.74
C LEU A 112 8.42 -0.68 2.49
N VAL A 113 7.88 -1.40 1.51
CA VAL A 113 8.55 -1.67 0.24
C VAL A 113 8.77 -0.36 -0.54
N THR A 114 7.75 0.51 -0.61
CA THR A 114 7.88 1.80 -1.29
C THR A 114 8.90 2.73 -0.61
N VAL A 115 8.83 2.89 0.71
CA VAL A 115 9.82 3.71 1.43
C VAL A 115 11.20 3.06 1.42
N GLY A 116 11.25 1.73 1.53
CA GLY A 116 12.48 0.94 1.51
C GLY A 116 13.22 1.02 0.18
N SER A 117 12.51 1.07 -0.95
CA SER A 117 13.13 1.26 -2.27
C SER A 117 13.87 2.61 -2.34
N VAL A 118 13.24 3.68 -1.85
CA VAL A 118 13.85 5.03 -1.77
C VAL A 118 14.96 5.06 -0.73
N TYR A 119 14.81 4.37 0.40
CA TYR A 119 15.84 4.27 1.43
C TYR A 119 17.12 3.61 0.87
N ILE A 120 16.99 2.54 0.09
CA ILE A 120 18.12 1.91 -0.60
C ILE A 120 18.75 2.87 -1.62
N LYS A 121 17.93 3.54 -2.45
CA LYS A 121 18.40 4.53 -3.45
C LYS A 121 19.17 5.69 -2.80
N SER A 122 18.72 6.16 -1.63
CA SER A 122 19.32 7.27 -0.87
C SER A 122 20.70 6.94 -0.29
N ARG A 123 21.05 5.65 -0.17
CA ARG A 123 22.27 5.15 0.47
C ARG A 123 22.42 5.53 1.96
N GLU A 124 21.34 5.94 2.61
CA GLU A 124 21.31 6.21 4.06
C GLU A 124 21.39 4.92 4.91
N ALA A 125 21.18 3.73 4.31
CA ALA A 125 21.36 2.43 4.94
C ALA A 125 21.93 1.38 3.96
N PRO A 126 22.61 0.33 4.45
CA PRO A 126 23.06 -0.77 3.60
C PRO A 126 21.87 -1.48 2.95
N ALA A 127 21.92 -1.65 1.63
CA ALA A 127 20.84 -2.28 0.88
C ALA A 127 20.50 -3.68 1.40
N ARG A 128 21.52 -4.44 1.81
CA ARG A 128 21.37 -5.78 2.40
C ARG A 128 20.46 -5.76 3.63
N ASP A 129 20.61 -4.77 4.51
CA ASP A 129 19.90 -4.76 5.79
C ASP A 129 18.41 -4.43 5.57
N VAL A 130 18.12 -3.44 4.71
CA VAL A 130 16.75 -3.10 4.31
C VAL A 130 16.08 -4.27 3.60
N LEU A 131 16.75 -4.91 2.64
CA LEU A 131 16.20 -6.06 1.92
C LEU A 131 15.96 -7.26 2.83
N THR A 132 16.87 -7.52 3.78
CA THR A 132 16.69 -8.61 4.76
C THR A 132 15.47 -8.36 5.62
N ASP A 133 15.31 -7.14 6.14
CA ASP A 133 14.12 -6.74 6.91
C ASP A 133 12.83 -6.91 6.09
N LEU A 134 12.79 -6.39 4.87
CA LEU A 134 11.62 -6.51 3.99
C LEU A 134 11.23 -7.97 3.71
N VAL A 135 12.20 -8.85 3.45
CA VAL A 135 11.96 -10.28 3.21
C VAL A 135 11.47 -11.00 4.48
N GLU A 136 11.95 -10.62 5.65
CA GLU A 136 11.42 -11.16 6.91
C GLU A 136 9.97 -10.71 7.14
N MET A 137 9.66 -9.46 6.82
CA MET A 137 8.33 -8.90 6.99
C MET A 137 7.30 -9.50 6.02
N THR A 138 7.67 -9.88 4.79
CA THR A 138 6.74 -10.50 3.82
C THR A 138 6.18 -11.84 4.29
N LYS A 139 6.88 -12.55 5.18
CA LYS A 139 6.38 -13.78 5.83
C LYS A 139 5.09 -13.54 6.62
N GLY A 140 4.75 -12.28 6.95
CA GLY A 140 3.48 -11.91 7.58
C GLY A 140 2.24 -12.07 6.69
N VAL A 141 2.39 -12.28 5.38
CA VAL A 141 1.26 -12.51 4.45
C VAL A 141 1.31 -13.96 3.96
N GLN A 142 0.35 -14.76 4.41
CA GLN A 142 0.23 -16.18 4.05
C GLN A 142 -0.94 -16.48 3.11
N TYR A 143 -1.67 -15.45 2.69
CA TYR A 143 -2.83 -15.61 1.81
C TYR A 143 -2.38 -15.65 0.32
N PRO A 144 -2.63 -16.73 -0.42
CA PRO A 144 -1.99 -16.95 -1.74
C PRO A 144 -2.22 -15.89 -2.80
N LEU A 145 -3.39 -15.21 -2.80
CA LEU A 145 -3.67 -14.16 -3.79
C LEU A 145 -3.06 -12.79 -3.42
N ARG A 146 -2.71 -12.59 -2.14
CA ARG A 146 -2.24 -11.30 -1.60
C ARG A 146 -0.74 -11.25 -1.37
N GLY A 147 -0.12 -12.40 -1.10
CA GLY A 147 1.33 -12.53 -0.93
C GLY A 147 2.01 -12.65 -2.28
#